data_AF-A0A259NIL8-F1
#
_entry.id   AF-A0A259NIL8-F1
#
_cell.length_a   1.000
_cell.length_b   1.000
_cell.length_c   1.000
_cell.angle_alpha   90.00
_cell.angle_beta   90.00
_cell.angle_gamma   90.00
#
_symmetry.space_group_name_H-M   'P 1'
#
loop_
_entity.id
_entity.type
_entity.pdbx_description
1 polymer ?
#
loop_
_entity_poly.entity_id
_entity_poly.type
_entity_poly.pdbx_seq_one_letter_code
_entity_poly.pdbx_strand_id
1 'polypeptide(L)' 'MQATPTPHDAKLRLKPVLALLGPTASGKTAVALELAARYPVQIISVDSVMIYRDMNIGSAKPEAEVLAQFPHELVDICD' A
#
# COMPACT_ATOMS: atom_id res chain seq x y z
N MET A 1 -42.41 -21.67 -6.81
CA MET A 1 -41.76 -21.42 -5.51
C MET A 1 -40.26 -21.45 -5.76
N GLN A 2 -39.66 -20.30 -6.08
CA GLN A 2 -38.21 -20.20 -6.32
C GLN A 2 -37.52 -20.03 -4.97
N ALA A 3 -36.53 -20.87 -4.69
CA ALA A 3 -35.76 -20.82 -3.47
C ALA A 3 -35.02 -19.48 -3.37
N THR A 4 -35.19 -18.77 -2.25
CA THR A 4 -34.43 -17.57 -1.93
C THR A 4 -32.94 -17.95 -1.82
N PRO A 5 -32.03 -17.31 -2.56
CA PRO A 5 -30.60 -17.61 -2.41
C PRO A 5 -30.14 -17.24 -1.00
N THR A 6 -29.52 -18.20 -0.31
CA THR A 6 -28.96 -17.99 1.03
C THR A 6 -27.63 -17.22 0.96
N PRO A 7 -27.25 -16.46 2.01
CA PRO A 7 -26.10 -15.54 1.97
C PRO A 7 -24.71 -16.20 1.79
N HIS A 8 -24.62 -17.53 1.80
CA HIS A 8 -23.36 -18.26 1.84
C HIS A 8 -22.74 -18.58 0.46
N ASP A 9 -23.47 -18.37 -0.64
CA ASP A 9 -23.00 -18.74 -2.00
C ASP A 9 -22.42 -17.57 -2.83
N ALA A 10 -22.30 -16.38 -2.23
CA ALA A 10 -21.58 -15.28 -2.87
C ALA A 10 -20.09 -15.62 -2.88
N LYS A 11 -19.58 -16.15 -4.00
CA LYS A 11 -18.13 -16.25 -4.26
C LYS A 11 -17.49 -14.91 -3.89
N LEU A 12 -16.75 -14.86 -2.79
CA LEU A 12 -15.98 -13.68 -2.42
C LEU A 12 -15.05 -13.36 -3.59
N ARG A 13 -15.33 -12.26 -4.29
CA ARG A 13 -14.40 -11.68 -5.25
C ARG A 13 -13.29 -11.03 -4.44
N LEU A 14 -12.26 -11.80 -4.13
CA LEU A 14 -11.05 -11.28 -3.52
C LEU A 14 -10.36 -10.34 -4.52
N LYS A 15 -9.97 -9.16 -4.05
CA LYS A 15 -9.10 -8.26 -4.80
C LYS A 15 -7.69 -8.87 -4.84
N PRO A 16 -6.99 -8.86 -5.99
CA PRO A 16 -5.58 -9.27 -6.03
C PRO A 16 -4.74 -8.39 -5.10
N VAL A 17 -3.80 -9.01 -4.38
CA VAL A 17 -2.87 -8.32 -3.47
C VAL A 17 -1.46 -8.77 -3.79
N LEU A 18 -0.54 -7.80 -3.92
CA LEU A 18 0.89 -8.03 -4.06
C LEU A 18 1.60 -7.59 -2.77
N ALA A 19 2.28 -8.50 -2.10
CA ALA A 19 3.12 -8.18 -0.96
C ALA A 19 4.59 -8.01 -1.42
N LEU A 20 5.10 -6.79 -1.32
CA LEU A 20 6.50 -6.48 -1.66
C LEU A 20 7.36 -6.48 -0.39
N LEU A 21 8.05 -7.60 -0.13
CA LEU A 21 8.83 -7.83 1.08
C LEU A 21 10.34 -7.81 0.77
N GLY A 22 11.16 -7.49 1.78
CA GLY A 22 12.61 -7.45 1.67
C GLY A 22 13.26 -6.60 2.77
N PRO A 23 14.58 -6.72 2.99
CA PRO A 23 15.28 -5.99 4.04
C PRO A 23 15.27 -4.47 3.80
N THR A 24 15.54 -3.69 4.83
CA THR A 24 15.73 -2.24 4.69
C THR A 24 16.84 -1.94 3.68
N ALA A 25 16.71 -0.85 2.93
CA ALA A 25 17.61 -0.45 1.84
C ALA A 25 17.68 -1.40 0.61
N SER A 26 16.80 -2.41 0.50
CA SER A 26 16.76 -3.31 -0.67
C SER A 26 16.07 -2.72 -1.91
N GLY A 27 15.72 -1.43 -1.91
CA GLY A 27 15.08 -0.77 -3.05
C GLY A 27 13.58 -1.03 -3.25
N LYS A 28 12.86 -1.53 -2.25
CA LYS A 28 11.40 -1.83 -2.35
C LYS A 28 10.58 -0.64 -2.81
N THR A 29 10.85 0.55 -2.27
CA THR A 29 10.15 1.77 -2.63
C THR A 29 10.28 2.05 -4.13
N ALA A 30 11.48 1.92 -4.72
CA ALA A 30 11.68 2.13 -6.16
C ALA A 30 10.82 1.18 -7.00
N VAL A 31 10.76 -0.11 -6.62
CA VAL A 31 9.92 -1.10 -7.31
C VAL A 31 8.42 -0.79 -7.16
N ALA A 32 7.98 -0.36 -5.98
CA ALA A 32 6.59 0.03 -5.74
C ALA A 32 6.18 1.23 -6.63
N LEU A 33 7.05 2.23 -6.76
CA LEU A 33 6.82 3.40 -7.63
C LEU A 33 6.76 2.99 -9.11
N GLU A 34 7.67 2.12 -9.57
CA GLU A 34 7.62 1.61 -10.95
C GLU A 34 6.32 0.84 -11.24
N LEU A 35 5.83 0.06 -10.28
CA LEU A 35 4.57 -0.65 -10.41
C LEU A 35 3.38 0.33 -10.49
N ALA A 36 3.33 1.34 -9.62
CA ALA A 36 2.28 2.35 -9.62
C ALA A 36 2.30 3.24 -10.87
N ALA A 37 3.47 3.46 -11.48
CA ALA A 37 3.58 4.16 -12.75
C ALA A 37 3.03 3.37 -13.96
N ARG A 38 3.02 2.03 -13.87
CA ARG A 38 2.62 1.14 -14.99
C ARG A 38 1.24 0.54 -14.83
N TYR A 39 0.75 0.42 -13.60
CA TYR A 39 -0.50 -0.28 -13.28
C TYR A 39 -1.36 0.55 -12.33
N PRO A 40 -2.69 0.41 -12.39
CA PRO A 40 -3.60 1.07 -11.48
C PRO A 40 -3.60 0.37 -10.11
N VAL A 41 -2.49 0.47 -9.38
CA VAL A 41 -2.31 -0.12 -8.05
C VAL A 41 -2.34 0.96 -6.99
N GLN A 42 -2.84 0.57 -5.82
CA GLN A 42 -2.83 1.38 -4.61
C GLN A 42 -1.64 0.93 -3.75
N ILE A 43 -0.81 1.88 -3.32
CA ILE A 43 0.33 1.58 -2.45
C ILE A 43 -0.11 1.72 -1.00
N ILE A 44 0.12 0.67 -0.21
CA ILE A 44 -0.13 0.66 1.23
C ILE A 44 1.22 0.42 1.91
N SER A 45 1.66 1.39 2.72
CA SER A 45 2.90 1.25 3.50
C SER A 45 2.70 0.20 4.60
N VAL A 46 3.67 -0.70 4.74
CA VAL A 46 3.72 -1.71 5.81
C VAL A 46 5.07 -1.58 6.52
N ASP A 47 5.29 -0.41 7.11
CA ASP A 47 6.50 -0.06 7.87
C ASP A 47 6.09 0.67 9.15
N SER A 48 6.56 0.20 10.30
CA SER A 48 6.14 0.73 11.60
C SER A 48 6.75 2.09 11.95
N VAL A 49 7.70 2.59 11.16
CA VAL A 49 8.37 3.88 11.38
C VAL A 49 7.82 4.95 10.44
N MET A 50 7.44 4.59 9.20
CA MET A 50 6.85 5.54 8.25
C MET A 50 5.48 6.10 8.67
N ILE A 51 4.84 5.52 9.70
CA ILE A 51 3.56 6.00 10.25
C ILE A 51 3.68 7.36 10.98
N TYR A 52 4.86 7.70 11.52
CA TYR A 52 5.06 8.86 12.38
C TYR A 52 5.33 10.13 11.58
N ARG A 53 4.59 11.20 11.87
CA ARG A 53 4.80 12.54 11.28
C ARG A 53 6.18 13.09 11.62
N ASP A 54 6.68 13.98 10.76
CA ASP A 54 7.98 14.68 10.87
C ASP A 54 9.24 13.80 10.92
N MET A 55 9.10 12.47 11.01
CA MET A 55 10.20 11.53 11.13
C MET A 55 10.77 11.10 9.78
N ASN A 56 10.98 12.04 8.85
CA ASN A 56 11.18 11.75 7.42
C ASN A 56 12.55 11.13 7.09
N ILE A 57 13.64 11.70 7.64
CA ILE A 57 15.02 11.29 7.29
C ILE A 57 15.33 9.89 7.85
N GLY A 58 15.04 9.66 9.14
CA GLY A 58 15.36 8.39 9.81
C GLY A 58 14.51 7.21 9.36
N SER A 59 13.31 7.46 8.83
CA SER A 59 12.40 6.45 8.29
C SER A 59 12.57 6.20 6.79
N ALA A 60 13.46 6.94 6.12
CA ALA A 60 13.65 6.90 4.68
C ALA A 60 12.35 7.06 3.89
N LYS A 61 11.46 7.95 4.34
CA LYS A 61 10.23 8.28 3.60
C LYS A 61 10.56 8.84 2.22
N PRO A 62 9.72 8.56 1.22
CA PRO A 62 9.81 9.28 -0.05
C PRO A 62 9.60 10.77 0.15
N GLU A 63 10.23 11.57 -0.71
CA GLU A 63 10.03 13.02 -0.74
C GLU A 63 8.55 13.40 -0.98
N ALA A 64 8.15 14.59 -0.54
CA ALA A 64 6.77 15.05 -0.63
C ALA A 64 6.23 15.06 -2.07
N GLU A 65 7.07 15.40 -3.06
CA GLU A 65 6.70 15.37 -4.47
C GLU A 65 6.40 13.94 -4.95
N VAL A 66 7.16 12.96 -4.47
CA VAL A 66 6.96 11.54 -4.79
C VAL A 66 5.67 11.04 -4.15
N LEU A 67 5.38 11.40 -2.90
CA LEU A 67 4.14 11.03 -2.22
C LEU A 67 2.91 11.69 -2.83
N ALA A 68 3.04 12.92 -3.35
CA ALA A 68 1.97 13.59 -4.07
C ALA A 68 1.66 12.91 -5.41
N GLN A 69 2.69 12.43 -6.13
CA GLN A 69 2.53 11.72 -7.38
C GLN A 69 2.09 10.26 -7.19
N PHE A 70 2.58 9.61 -6.15
CA PHE A 70 2.31 8.23 -5.80
C PHE A 70 1.87 8.15 -4.33
N PRO A 71 0.57 8.37 -4.04
CA PRO A 71 0.06 8.33 -2.68
C PRO A 71 0.31 6.97 -2.03
N HIS A 72 0.96 6.98 -0.86
CA HIS A 72 1.14 5.81 0.00
C HIS A 72 0.17 5.92 1.18
N GLU A 73 -0.70 4.94 1.35
CA GLU A 73 -1.51 4.86 2.57
C GLU A 73 -0.65 4.45 3.77
N LEU A 74 -1.13 4.79 4.97
CA LEU A 74 -0.46 4.49 6.25
C LEU A 74 0.90 5.18 6.45
N VAL A 75 1.17 6.27 5.72
CA VAL A 75 2.26 7.20 5.98
C VAL A 75 1.69 8.43 6.72
N ASP A 76 2.40 8.96 7.71
CA ASP A 76 2.00 10.17 8.45
C ASP A 76 0.62 10.09 9.14
N ILE A 77 0.25 8.90 9.62
CA ILE A 77 -1.03 8.65 10.30
C ILE A 77 -0.97 8.83 11.82
N CYS A 78 0.24 8.83 12.40
CA CYS A 78 0.50 9.02 13.82
C CYS A 78 1.37 10.27 14.06
N ASP A 79 1.26 10.86 15.24
CA ASP A 79 2.15 11.93 15.71
C ASP A 79 3.49 11.35 16.19
#